data_AF-A0A0E0AFG2-F1
#
_entry.id   AF-A0A0E0AFG2-F1
#
_cell.length_a   1.000
_cell.length_b   1.000
_cell.length_c   1.000
_cell.angle_alpha   90.00
_cell.angle_beta   90.00
_cell.angle_gamma   90.00
#
_symmetry.space_group_name_H-M   'P 1'
#
loop_
_entity.id
_entity.type
_entity.pdbx_description
1 polymer ?
#
loop_
_entity_poly.entity_id
_entity_poly.type
_entity_poly.pdbx_seq_one_letter_code
_entity_poly.pdbx_strand_id
1 'polypeptide(L)'
;MGMEMRSVAKMVVAMAALAVIMATTTTAAQQQRFSAAEKAAFVQLHNKARAAVGVGPVAWSDVLAAQALQHARYCQTQHIPGPYGENLWWSYGAGTTGKPAQAMSYWVGERPYYDYRSNSCVGGECGHYTQVVWRRTAYVGCARVACNTNNGIGTIIACNYDPQGREKAISWRAAQAAAAGAVARGWQAAARSVAKLVVAMAALAVLMATTTAAQQQFSAQEKAAFVNLHNKARAAVGVGKVAWSDALAAKALEHASYCQKQHIPGPYGENLWWSYGAGTTGKPAQAMSYWSVPRKGAACFAVVVTAIVLMAATSAAGEDTAQDFVDLHNAVRAEVGVGPVTWDDTVAAYAESYAAQRQGDCKLVSSSSNETTATYGENLYVVDGNNTSSSSSPAAAAVGGWAAEEEWYDHDTNSCSAPADYRCGDYTQLVWSNTTAIGCAEVVCDGDAGIFVICNYYPPGNVPDQSPY
;
A
#
# COMPACT_ATOMS: atom_id res chain seq x y z
N MET A 1 -43.00 -5.81 -21.47
CA MET A 1 -42.69 -4.53 -20.81
C MET A 1 -42.47 -4.66 -19.28
N GLY A 2 -41.98 -5.79 -18.75
CA GLY A 2 -41.85 -6.01 -17.30
C GLY A 2 -40.50 -6.56 -16.81
N MET A 3 -39.56 -6.85 -17.72
CA MET A 3 -38.25 -7.43 -17.38
C MET A 3 -37.13 -6.38 -17.28
N GLU A 4 -37.22 -5.30 -18.08
CA GLU A 4 -36.21 -4.22 -18.17
C GLU A 4 -36.20 -3.28 -16.95
N MET A 5 -37.37 -2.88 -16.43
CA MET A 5 -37.46 -2.05 -15.20
C MET A 5 -36.88 -2.77 -13.97
N ARG A 6 -36.91 -4.10 -13.93
CA ARG A 6 -36.32 -4.88 -12.83
C ARG A 6 -34.79 -4.84 -12.85
N SER A 7 -34.15 -4.72 -14.01
CA SER A 7 -32.68 -4.62 -14.10
C SER A 7 -32.19 -3.22 -13.73
N VAL A 8 -32.86 -2.17 -14.19
CA VAL A 8 -32.50 -0.78 -13.83
C VAL A 8 -32.73 -0.53 -12.33
N ALA A 9 -33.85 -1.02 -11.78
CA ALA A 9 -34.10 -0.94 -10.34
C ALA A 9 -33.05 -1.73 -9.52
N LYS A 10 -32.63 -2.92 -9.98
CA LYS A 10 -31.55 -3.69 -9.33
C LYS A 10 -30.21 -2.96 -9.37
N MET A 11 -29.91 -2.24 -10.45
CA MET A 11 -28.65 -1.51 -10.60
C MET A 11 -28.61 -0.24 -9.75
N VAL A 12 -29.72 0.50 -9.66
CA VAL A 12 -29.87 1.66 -8.76
C VAL A 12 -29.82 1.22 -7.29
N VAL A 13 -30.47 0.10 -6.94
CA VAL A 13 -30.41 -0.48 -5.59
C VAL A 13 -29.00 -0.96 -5.26
N ALA A 14 -28.27 -1.57 -6.21
CA ALA A 14 -26.88 -1.99 -6.01
C ALA A 14 -25.93 -0.80 -5.81
N MET A 15 -26.10 0.28 -6.57
CA MET A 15 -25.31 1.51 -6.43
C MET A 15 -25.60 2.23 -5.11
N ALA A 16 -26.87 2.30 -4.70
CA ALA A 16 -27.26 2.85 -3.40
C ALA A 16 -26.76 1.99 -2.24
N ALA A 17 -26.81 0.66 -2.36
CA ALA A 17 -26.24 -0.27 -1.38
C ALA A 17 -24.72 -0.10 -1.28
N LEU A 18 -24.01 0.06 -2.41
CA LEU A 18 -22.56 0.28 -2.43
C LEU A 18 -22.18 1.62 -1.78
N ALA A 19 -22.94 2.69 -2.03
CA ALA A 19 -22.74 3.99 -1.39
C ALA A 19 -23.02 3.94 0.12
N VAL A 20 -24.03 3.20 0.55
CA VAL A 20 -24.32 2.97 1.98
C VAL A 20 -23.23 2.10 2.63
N ILE A 21 -22.70 1.08 1.95
CA ILE A 21 -21.57 0.25 2.43
C ILE A 21 -20.28 1.09 2.55
N MET A 22 -20.00 2.00 1.62
CA MET A 22 -18.86 2.93 1.72
C MET A 22 -19.05 3.97 2.84
N ALA A 23 -20.28 4.42 3.09
CA ALA A 23 -20.59 5.33 4.19
C ALA A 23 -20.56 4.65 5.58
N THR A 24 -20.94 3.37 5.69
CA THR A 24 -20.90 2.63 6.97
C THR A 24 -19.49 2.19 7.34
N THR A 25 -18.66 1.82 6.37
CA THR A 25 -17.23 1.47 6.59
C THR A 25 -16.39 2.68 7.04
N THR A 26 -16.66 3.87 6.52
CA THR A 26 -16.01 5.12 6.98
C THR A 26 -16.40 5.50 8.41
N THR A 27 -17.64 5.23 8.82
CA THR A 27 -18.12 5.53 10.19
C THR A 27 -17.54 4.57 11.23
N ALA A 28 -17.45 3.27 10.93
CA ALA A 28 -16.83 2.28 11.82
C ALA A 28 -15.30 2.47 11.97
N ALA A 29 -14.62 2.89 10.90
CA ALA A 29 -13.17 3.20 10.92
C ALA A 29 -12.83 4.52 11.63
N GLN A 30 -13.79 5.43 11.78
CA GLN A 30 -13.68 6.67 12.57
C GLN A 30 -13.82 6.39 14.07
N GLN A 31 -14.60 5.38 14.46
CA GLN A 31 -14.93 5.10 15.87
C GLN A 31 -13.77 4.50 16.69
N GLN A 32 -12.72 3.99 16.03
CA GLN A 32 -11.50 3.42 16.64
C GLN A 32 -10.34 4.43 16.77
N ARG A 33 -10.52 5.68 16.33
CA ARG A 33 -9.47 6.71 16.36
C ARG A 33 -9.72 7.71 17.50
N PHE A 34 -8.66 8.04 18.23
CA PHE A 34 -8.69 9.12 19.22
C PHE A 34 -8.97 10.48 18.54
N SER A 35 -9.83 11.28 19.16
CA SER A 35 -10.06 12.67 18.76
C SER A 35 -8.78 13.51 18.92
N ALA A 36 -8.70 14.66 18.25
CA ALA A 36 -7.56 15.57 18.39
C ALA A 36 -7.31 15.98 19.86
N ALA A 37 -8.37 16.15 20.65
CA ALA A 37 -8.28 16.44 22.07
C ALA A 37 -7.69 15.27 22.88
N GLU A 38 -8.07 14.03 22.56
CA GLU A 38 -7.51 12.84 23.20
C GLU A 38 -6.04 12.60 22.82
N LYS A 39 -5.68 12.82 21.55
CA LYS A 39 -4.27 12.81 21.09
C LYS A 39 -3.43 13.83 21.87
N ALA A 40 -3.92 15.05 21.97
CA ALA A 40 -3.28 16.11 22.75
C ALA A 40 -3.17 15.74 24.23
N ALA A 41 -4.19 15.09 24.81
CA ALA A 41 -4.16 14.66 26.20
C ALA A 41 -3.07 13.61 26.47
N PHE A 42 -2.86 12.63 25.57
CA PHE A 42 -1.73 11.70 25.70
C PHE A 42 -0.40 12.45 25.73
N VAL A 43 -0.16 13.34 24.76
CA VAL A 43 1.08 14.12 24.69
C VAL A 43 1.29 14.97 25.95
N GLN A 44 0.26 15.67 26.41
CA GLN A 44 0.33 16.51 27.60
C GLN A 44 0.63 15.71 28.87
N LEU A 45 -0.02 14.55 29.04
CA LEU A 45 0.19 13.69 30.21
C LEU A 45 1.60 13.09 30.23
N HIS A 46 2.11 12.65 29.07
CA HIS A 46 3.50 12.22 28.92
C HIS A 46 4.46 13.35 29.27
N ASN A 47 4.30 14.52 28.65
CA ASN A 47 5.20 15.66 28.83
C ASN A 47 5.18 16.19 30.26
N LYS A 48 4.05 16.09 30.98
CA LYS A 48 3.98 16.38 32.41
C LYS A 48 4.83 15.41 33.24
N ALA A 49 4.75 14.11 32.97
CA ALA A 49 5.56 13.10 33.67
C ALA A 49 7.06 13.25 33.34
N ARG A 50 7.40 13.52 32.08
CA ARG A 50 8.75 13.71 31.57
C ARG A 50 9.42 14.97 32.12
N ALA A 51 8.70 16.08 32.19
CA ALA A 51 9.20 17.32 32.79
C ALA A 51 9.54 17.14 34.27
N ALA A 52 8.80 16.31 35.01
CA ALA A 52 9.05 16.03 36.43
C ALA A 52 10.39 15.33 36.69
N VAL A 53 10.99 14.70 35.67
CA VAL A 53 12.29 14.01 35.76
C VAL A 53 13.37 14.66 34.87
N GLY A 54 13.07 15.82 34.27
CA GLY A 54 14.04 16.58 33.48
C GLY A 54 14.41 15.98 32.11
N VAL A 55 13.54 15.16 31.51
CA VAL A 55 13.76 14.63 30.15
C VAL A 55 12.93 15.39 29.11
N GLY A 56 13.41 15.42 27.86
CA GLY A 56 12.80 16.19 26.76
C GLY A 56 11.38 15.73 26.42
N PRO A 57 10.52 16.58 25.81
CA PRO A 57 9.14 16.23 25.51
C PRO A 57 9.01 15.21 24.37
N VAL A 58 7.86 14.54 24.29
CA VAL A 58 7.41 13.77 23.12
C VAL A 58 6.38 14.56 22.30
N ALA A 59 6.30 14.24 21.01
CA ALA A 59 5.28 14.69 20.08
C ALA A 59 4.37 13.52 19.63
N TRP A 60 3.19 13.82 19.10
CA TRP A 60 2.29 12.80 18.55
C TRP A 60 2.80 12.29 17.18
N SER A 61 2.69 10.99 16.93
CA SER A 61 2.91 10.37 15.62
C SER A 61 1.69 9.56 15.17
N ASP A 62 1.10 9.95 14.04
CA ASP A 62 -0.02 9.19 13.43
C ASP A 62 0.44 7.85 12.84
N VAL A 63 1.73 7.71 12.53
CA VAL A 63 2.33 6.44 12.09
C VAL A 63 2.35 5.43 13.25
N LEU A 64 2.86 5.85 14.41
CA LEU A 64 2.87 5.01 15.62
C LEU A 64 1.45 4.68 16.08
N ALA A 65 0.51 5.61 15.93
CA ALA A 65 -0.90 5.38 16.28
C ALA A 65 -1.56 4.34 15.37
N ALA A 66 -1.19 4.28 14.09
CA ALA A 66 -1.65 3.24 13.18
C ALA A 66 -1.10 1.86 13.57
N GLN A 67 0.18 1.79 13.97
CA GLN A 67 0.78 0.55 14.47
C GLN A 67 0.11 0.07 15.77
N ALA A 68 -0.07 0.97 16.73
CA ALA A 68 -0.79 0.68 17.97
C ALA A 68 -2.21 0.16 17.72
N LEU A 69 -2.88 0.65 16.65
CA LEU A 69 -4.22 0.18 16.27
C LEU A 69 -4.20 -1.27 15.76
N GLN A 70 -3.15 -1.66 15.02
CA GLN A 70 -2.99 -3.04 14.57
C GLN A 70 -2.90 -3.98 15.78
N HIS A 71 -2.08 -3.65 16.77
CA HIS A 71 -1.99 -4.45 17.98
C HIS A 71 -3.33 -4.46 18.75
N ALA A 72 -3.90 -3.30 19.03
CA ALA A 72 -5.15 -3.20 19.80
C ALA A 72 -6.30 -4.05 19.23
N ARG A 73 -6.30 -4.37 17.93
CA ARG A 73 -7.30 -5.25 17.29
C ARG A 73 -7.20 -6.72 17.68
N TYR A 74 -6.03 -7.21 18.10
CA TYR A 74 -5.89 -8.59 18.57
C TYR A 74 -6.60 -8.84 19.90
N CYS A 75 -6.93 -7.77 20.64
CA CYS A 75 -7.64 -7.88 21.90
C CYS A 75 -6.90 -8.79 22.90
N GLN A 76 -5.59 -8.62 23.01
CA GLN A 76 -4.67 -9.37 23.86
C GLN A 76 -3.79 -8.42 24.68
N THR A 77 -3.24 -8.92 25.78
CA THR A 77 -2.29 -8.17 26.64
C THR A 77 -0.84 -8.61 26.43
N GLN A 78 -0.57 -9.52 25.49
CA GLN A 78 0.79 -9.90 25.13
C GLN A 78 1.40 -8.83 24.24
N HIS A 79 2.64 -8.42 24.55
CA HIS A 79 3.41 -7.56 23.66
C HIS A 79 3.70 -8.27 22.34
N ILE A 80 3.60 -7.54 21.23
CA ILE A 80 4.03 -8.02 19.92
C ILE A 80 5.47 -7.54 19.72
N PRO A 81 6.44 -8.44 19.45
CA PRO A 81 7.81 -8.04 19.14
C PRO A 81 7.83 -7.04 17.99
N GLY A 82 8.56 -5.94 18.16
CA GLY A 82 8.63 -4.89 17.17
C GLY A 82 9.63 -3.79 17.54
N PRO A 83 9.90 -2.88 16.60
CA PRO A 83 10.96 -1.87 16.73
C PRO A 83 10.56 -0.65 17.57
N TYR A 84 9.39 -0.69 18.20
CA TYR A 84 8.83 0.40 18.97
C TYR A 84 8.63 -0.04 20.41
N GLY A 85 8.85 0.90 21.32
CA GLY A 85 8.46 0.71 22.70
C GLY A 85 6.94 0.58 22.77
N GLU A 86 6.42 -0.17 23.73
CA GLU A 86 4.99 -0.42 23.81
C GLU A 86 4.48 -0.38 25.25
N ASN A 87 3.39 0.35 25.45
CA ASN A 87 2.59 0.24 26.66
C ASN A 87 1.16 -0.17 26.31
N LEU A 88 0.66 -1.16 27.03
CA LEU A 88 -0.71 -1.64 26.90
C LEU A 88 -1.49 -1.30 28.18
N TRP A 89 -2.79 -1.05 28.01
CA TRP A 89 -3.71 -0.86 29.13
C TRP A 89 -5.04 -1.51 28.79
N TRP A 90 -5.62 -2.24 29.74
CA TRP A 90 -6.86 -2.99 29.53
C TRP A 90 -7.92 -2.64 30.58
N SER A 91 -9.16 -2.44 30.15
CA SER A 91 -10.32 -2.37 31.03
C SER A 91 -11.20 -3.62 30.96
N TYR A 92 -11.42 -4.24 32.11
CA TYR A 92 -12.28 -5.41 32.27
C TYR A 92 -13.66 -4.98 32.82
N GLY A 93 -14.52 -4.40 31.98
CA GLY A 93 -15.91 -4.12 32.37
C GLY A 93 -16.66 -3.12 31.48
N ALA A 94 -17.97 -3.33 31.36
CA ALA A 94 -18.88 -2.40 30.69
C ALA A 94 -18.94 -1.05 31.44
N GLY A 95 -18.62 0.06 30.77
CA GLY A 95 -18.74 1.41 31.32
C GLY A 95 -17.44 2.21 31.44
N THR A 96 -16.28 1.60 31.17
CA THR A 96 -15.03 2.37 31.03
C THR A 96 -14.97 3.04 29.66
N THR A 97 -14.54 4.30 29.62
CA THR A 97 -14.56 5.11 28.39
C THR A 97 -13.27 5.03 27.56
N GLY A 98 -12.25 4.32 28.05
CA GLY A 98 -10.95 4.23 27.37
C GLY A 98 -10.33 5.62 27.17
N LYS A 99 -10.35 6.45 28.22
CA LYS A 99 -9.81 7.81 28.17
C LYS A 99 -8.29 7.79 28.38
N PRO A 100 -7.54 8.69 27.73
CA PRO A 100 -6.08 8.80 27.90
C PRO A 100 -5.63 8.85 29.36
N ALA A 101 -6.35 9.59 30.20
CA ALA A 101 -6.02 9.73 31.62
C ALA A 101 -6.03 8.41 32.41
N GLN A 102 -6.84 7.43 32.00
CA GLN A 102 -6.94 6.14 32.69
C GLN A 102 -5.67 5.30 32.47
N ALA A 103 -5.27 5.15 31.21
CA ALA A 103 -4.03 4.46 30.85
C ALA A 103 -2.80 5.18 31.44
N MET A 104 -2.74 6.51 31.30
CA MET A 104 -1.62 7.30 31.82
C MET A 104 -1.51 7.25 33.34
N SER A 105 -2.62 7.27 34.06
CA SER A 105 -2.58 7.13 35.53
C SER A 105 -2.05 5.76 35.96
N TYR A 106 -2.34 4.71 35.18
CA TYR A 106 -1.83 3.37 35.44
C TYR A 106 -0.32 3.29 35.19
N TRP A 107 0.13 3.67 33.99
CA TRP A 107 1.55 3.63 33.62
C TRP A 107 2.43 4.54 34.46
N VAL A 108 2.00 5.78 34.74
CA VAL A 108 2.75 6.71 35.61
C VAL A 108 2.66 6.30 37.09
N GLY A 109 1.64 5.54 37.46
CA GLY A 109 1.45 5.01 38.81
C GLY A 109 2.58 4.09 39.28
N GLU A 110 3.35 3.52 38.36
CA GLU A 110 4.51 2.67 38.68
C GLU A 110 5.75 3.45 39.15
N ARG A 111 5.73 4.79 39.09
CA ARG A 111 6.85 5.64 39.53
C ARG A 111 7.46 5.24 40.89
N PRO A 112 6.69 4.93 41.95
CA PRO A 112 7.25 4.56 43.25
C PRO A 112 8.11 3.29 43.22
N TYR A 113 7.96 2.45 42.19
CA TYR A 113 8.70 1.20 42.03
C TYR A 113 9.96 1.35 41.17
N TYR A 114 10.29 2.55 40.66
CA TYR A 114 11.51 2.76 39.88
C TYR A 114 12.58 3.45 40.71
N ASP A 115 13.73 2.77 40.87
CA ASP A 115 14.92 3.37 41.49
C ASP A 115 15.86 3.92 40.41
N TYR A 116 15.95 5.25 40.36
CA TYR A 116 16.82 5.98 39.46
C TYR A 116 18.32 5.73 39.67
N ARG A 117 18.73 5.36 40.89
CA ARG A 117 20.16 5.16 41.19
C ARG A 117 20.68 3.85 40.63
N SER A 118 19.91 2.78 40.82
CA SER A 118 20.22 1.44 40.32
C SER A 118 19.71 1.19 38.90
N ASN A 119 18.89 2.09 38.36
CA ASN A 119 18.22 1.95 37.07
C ASN A 119 17.39 0.64 36.98
N SER A 120 16.64 0.32 38.05
CA SER A 120 15.93 -0.95 38.17
C SER A 120 14.57 -0.79 38.84
N CYS A 121 13.68 -1.77 38.64
CA CYS A 121 12.41 -1.83 39.34
C CYS A 121 12.58 -2.47 40.73
N VAL A 122 12.10 -1.81 41.78
CA VAL A 122 12.20 -2.25 43.18
C VAL A 122 10.82 -2.30 43.80
N GLY A 123 10.42 -3.49 44.27
CA GLY A 123 9.14 -3.68 44.97
C GLY A 123 7.89 -3.67 44.09
N GLY A 124 8.04 -3.70 42.76
CA GLY A 124 6.94 -3.77 41.80
C GLY A 124 7.43 -3.67 40.35
N GLU A 125 6.49 -3.65 39.41
CA GLU A 125 6.76 -3.40 38.00
C GLU A 125 6.94 -1.90 37.73
N CYS A 126 7.83 -1.55 36.81
CA CYS A 126 8.09 -0.17 36.41
C CYS A 126 8.33 0.00 34.90
N GLY A 127 8.02 -1.02 34.11
CA GLY A 127 8.26 -1.04 32.66
C GLY A 127 7.48 0.06 31.95
N HIS A 128 6.20 0.23 32.29
CA HIS A 128 5.36 1.24 31.65
C HIS A 128 5.83 2.66 32.01
N TYR A 129 6.19 2.88 33.28
CA TYR A 129 6.70 4.18 33.70
C TYR A 129 8.02 4.53 33.03
N THR A 130 8.97 3.59 33.02
CA THR A 130 10.30 3.82 32.40
C THR A 130 10.18 4.14 30.91
N GLN A 131 9.24 3.51 30.19
CA GLN A 131 8.93 3.89 28.81
C GLN A 131 8.38 5.32 28.68
N VAL A 132 7.40 5.71 29.52
CA VAL A 132 6.81 7.06 29.51
C VAL A 132 7.89 8.13 29.70
N VAL A 133 8.84 7.89 30.60
CA VAL A 133 9.91 8.85 30.93
C VAL A 133 11.25 8.57 30.26
N TRP A 134 11.28 7.72 29.22
CA TRP A 134 12.53 7.37 28.58
C TRP A 134 13.17 8.56 27.88
N ARG A 135 14.43 8.89 28.23
CA ARG A 135 15.08 10.16 27.84
C ARG A 135 15.10 10.38 26.33
N ARG A 136 15.32 9.32 25.54
CA ARG A 136 15.48 9.42 24.08
C ARG A 136 14.17 9.38 23.31
N THR A 137 13.09 8.83 23.87
CA THR A 137 11.78 8.77 23.21
C THR A 137 11.32 10.18 22.83
N ALA A 138 10.98 10.37 21.56
CA ALA A 138 10.63 11.65 20.95
C ALA A 138 9.19 11.65 20.41
N TYR A 139 8.64 10.48 20.10
CA TYR A 139 7.31 10.33 19.54
C TYR A 139 6.49 9.28 20.29
N VAL A 140 5.19 9.50 20.34
CA VAL A 140 4.20 8.55 20.83
C VAL A 140 2.99 8.54 19.91
N GLY A 141 2.42 7.37 19.66
CA GLY A 141 1.15 7.23 18.98
C GLY A 141 0.33 6.10 19.58
N CYS A 142 -0.95 6.36 19.82
CA CYS A 142 -1.81 5.44 20.56
C CYS A 142 -3.10 5.15 19.81
N ALA A 143 -3.69 3.99 20.11
CA ALA A 143 -4.99 3.57 19.61
C ALA A 143 -5.82 2.91 20.71
N ARG A 144 -7.15 2.85 20.49
CA ARG A 144 -8.05 2.07 21.34
C ARG A 144 -8.96 1.18 20.52
N VAL A 145 -9.27 0.01 21.06
CA VAL A 145 -10.22 -0.94 20.47
C VAL A 145 -11.15 -1.47 21.56
N ALA A 146 -12.44 -1.60 21.22
CA ALA A 146 -13.41 -2.29 22.04
C ALA A 146 -13.31 -3.80 21.76
N CYS A 147 -13.12 -4.59 22.82
CA CYS A 147 -12.88 -6.02 22.76
C CYS A 147 -14.01 -6.77 23.44
N ASN A 148 -14.58 -7.76 22.75
CA ASN A 148 -15.56 -8.66 23.36
C ASN A 148 -14.82 -9.59 24.33
N THR A 149 -15.21 -9.56 25.60
CA THR A 149 -14.68 -10.46 26.63
C THR A 149 -15.80 -11.32 27.19
N ASN A 150 -15.44 -12.42 27.87
CA ASN A 150 -16.41 -13.29 28.54
C ASN A 150 -17.28 -12.57 29.59
N ASN A 151 -16.85 -11.38 30.05
CA ASN A 151 -17.51 -10.57 31.08
C ASN A 151 -18.13 -9.27 30.52
N GLY A 152 -18.27 -9.15 29.20
CA GLY A 152 -18.81 -7.96 28.52
C GLY A 152 -17.80 -7.27 27.59
N ILE A 153 -18.12 -6.07 27.11
CA ILE A 153 -17.22 -5.29 26.24
C ILE A 153 -16.17 -4.57 27.10
N GLY A 154 -14.90 -4.95 26.93
CA GLY A 154 -13.73 -4.25 27.48
C GLY A 154 -13.09 -3.29 26.47
N THR A 155 -12.16 -2.46 26.92
CA THR A 155 -11.38 -1.57 26.02
C THR A 155 -9.89 -1.76 26.25
N ILE A 156 -9.15 -1.99 25.17
CA ILE A 156 -7.69 -1.93 25.17
C ILE A 156 -7.22 -0.59 24.63
N ILE A 157 -6.18 -0.04 25.25
CA ILE A 157 -5.38 1.07 24.74
C ILE A 157 -3.96 0.55 24.54
N ALA A 158 -3.42 0.72 23.34
CA ALA A 158 -2.02 0.50 23.03
C ALA A 158 -1.37 1.85 22.68
N CYS A 159 -0.14 2.06 23.13
CA CYS A 159 0.70 3.18 22.73
C CYS A 159 2.07 2.67 22.30
N ASN A 160 2.51 3.10 21.13
CA ASN A 160 3.84 2.83 20.60
C ASN A 160 4.73 4.08 20.74
N TYR A 161 6.01 3.85 21.02
CA TYR A 161 7.00 4.87 21.35
C TYR A 161 8.22 4.76 20.44
N ASP A 162 8.67 5.90 19.92
CA ASP A 162 9.88 5.98 19.11
C ASP A 162 10.81 7.11 19.60
N PRO A 163 12.10 6.84 19.84
CA PRO A 163 12.73 5.52 19.97
C PRO A 163 12.19 4.75 21.16
N GLN A 164 12.31 3.43 21.10
CA GLN A 164 11.88 2.55 22.18
C GLN A 164 12.65 2.79 23.47
N GLY A 165 11.96 2.57 24.58
CA GLY A 165 12.60 2.52 25.89
C GLY A 165 13.54 1.32 25.94
N ARG A 166 14.78 1.58 26.36
CA ARG A 166 15.93 0.65 26.50
C ARG A 166 16.95 0.56 25.37
N GLU A 167 16.93 1.38 24.31
CA GLU A 167 17.99 1.30 23.29
C GLU A 167 18.76 2.60 23.02
N LYS A 168 20.02 2.43 22.59
CA LYS A 168 20.87 3.47 22.04
C LYS A 168 20.75 3.60 20.52
N ALA A 169 19.72 3.11 19.84
CA ALA A 169 19.67 3.10 18.36
C ALA A 169 19.69 4.51 17.72
N ILE A 170 20.82 4.88 17.13
CA ILE A 170 20.95 6.05 16.24
C ILE A 170 20.83 5.53 14.79
N SER A 171 21.50 4.42 14.45
CA SER A 171 21.54 3.72 13.15
C SER A 171 20.18 3.37 12.51
N TRP A 172 19.24 2.90 13.33
CA TRP A 172 17.90 2.49 12.89
C TRP A 172 17.05 3.64 12.33
N ARG A 173 17.29 4.88 12.77
CA ARG A 173 16.52 6.05 12.31
C ARG A 173 16.89 6.45 10.89
N ALA A 174 18.17 6.37 10.54
CA ALA A 174 18.62 6.62 9.18
C ALA A 174 18.07 5.58 8.20
N ALA A 175 18.11 4.29 8.55
CA ALA A 175 17.51 3.24 7.73
C ALA A 175 15.99 3.45 7.55
N GLN A 176 15.23 3.73 8.61
CA GLN A 176 13.79 3.99 8.46
C GLN A 176 13.46 5.29 7.70
N ALA A 177 14.23 6.36 7.88
CA ALA A 177 14.05 7.59 7.13
C ALA A 177 14.34 7.39 5.63
N ALA A 178 15.37 6.60 5.31
CA ALA A 178 15.66 6.19 3.95
C ALA A 178 14.54 5.31 3.36
N ALA A 179 14.01 4.35 4.11
CA ALA A 179 12.86 3.53 3.72
C ALA A 179 11.60 4.37 3.44
N ALA A 180 11.27 5.32 4.33
CA ALA A 180 10.13 6.22 4.13
C ALA A 180 10.33 7.12 2.90
N GLY A 181 11.57 7.55 2.64
CA GLY A 181 11.95 8.27 1.43
C GLY A 181 11.82 7.42 0.16
N ALA A 182 12.23 6.16 0.20
CA ALA A 182 12.11 5.19 -0.90
C ALA A 182 10.65 4.91 -1.25
N VAL A 183 9.81 4.62 -0.25
CA VAL A 183 8.37 4.46 -0.42
C VAL A 183 7.76 5.72 -1.04
N ALA A 184 8.10 6.91 -0.55
CA ALA A 184 7.63 8.18 -1.12
C ALA A 184 8.08 8.38 -2.58
N ARG A 185 9.33 8.01 -2.93
CA ARG A 185 9.84 8.04 -4.32
C ARG A 185 9.10 7.06 -5.22
N GLY A 186 8.79 5.86 -4.73
CA GLY A 186 7.97 4.84 -5.40
C GLY A 186 6.56 5.35 -5.71
N TRP A 187 5.87 5.94 -4.72
CA TRP A 187 4.57 6.58 -4.93
C TRP A 187 4.62 7.73 -5.93
N GLN A 188 5.69 8.55 -5.90
CA GLN A 188 5.88 9.62 -6.87
C GLN A 188 6.21 9.10 -8.29
N ALA A 189 6.94 7.99 -8.41
CA ALA A 189 7.21 7.33 -9.69
C ALA A 189 5.94 6.70 -10.27
N ALA A 190 5.17 5.97 -9.45
CA ALA A 190 3.88 5.40 -9.82
C ALA A 190 2.89 6.49 -10.24
N ALA A 191 2.76 7.56 -9.46
CA ALA A 191 1.91 8.70 -9.79
C ALA A 191 2.31 9.38 -11.12
N ARG A 192 3.62 9.52 -11.40
CA ARG A 192 4.11 10.06 -12.68
C ARG A 192 3.81 9.13 -13.86
N SER A 193 3.95 7.83 -13.68
CA SER A 193 3.62 6.84 -14.71
C SER A 193 2.11 6.80 -14.99
N VAL A 194 1.27 6.86 -13.95
CA VAL A 194 -0.19 6.98 -14.09
C VAL A 194 -0.56 8.29 -14.79
N ALA A 195 0.05 9.42 -14.42
CA ALA A 195 -0.20 10.70 -15.08
C ALA A 195 0.17 10.67 -16.58
N LYS A 196 1.31 10.07 -16.95
CA LYS A 196 1.70 9.87 -18.35
C LYS A 196 0.70 8.98 -19.10
N LEU A 197 0.21 7.92 -18.48
CA LEU A 197 -0.79 7.02 -19.06
C LEU A 197 -2.14 7.73 -19.24
N VAL A 198 -2.59 8.52 -18.27
CA VAL A 198 -3.82 9.31 -18.35
C VAL A 198 -3.74 10.33 -19.48
N VAL A 199 -2.61 11.02 -19.65
CA VAL A 199 -2.39 11.95 -20.76
C VAL A 199 -2.37 11.22 -22.11
N ALA A 200 -1.69 10.07 -22.20
CA ALA A 200 -1.66 9.25 -23.41
C ALA A 200 -3.05 8.70 -23.77
N MET A 201 -3.84 8.25 -22.78
CA MET A 201 -5.21 7.78 -22.98
C MET A 201 -6.18 8.91 -23.32
N ALA A 202 -6.00 10.10 -22.74
CA ALA A 202 -6.76 11.29 -23.14
C ALA A 202 -6.45 11.69 -24.59
N ALA A 203 -5.18 11.66 -25.00
CA ALA A 203 -4.79 11.90 -26.39
C ALA A 203 -5.37 10.83 -27.34
N LEU A 204 -5.38 9.55 -26.93
CA LEU A 204 -6.00 8.45 -27.68
C LEU A 204 -7.53 8.62 -27.79
N ALA A 205 -8.19 9.07 -26.72
CA ALA A 205 -9.63 9.34 -26.69
C ALA A 205 -10.01 10.53 -27.58
N VAL A 206 -9.18 11.60 -27.62
CA VAL A 206 -9.35 12.70 -28.58
C VAL A 206 -9.13 12.20 -30.02
N LEU A 207 -8.12 11.36 -30.27
CA LEU A 207 -7.92 10.74 -31.59
C LEU A 207 -9.12 9.89 -32.01
N MET A 208 -9.65 9.05 -31.12
CA MET A 208 -10.83 8.20 -31.38
C MET A 208 -12.13 9.00 -31.53
N ALA A 209 -12.28 10.13 -30.84
CA ALA A 209 -13.43 11.03 -31.00
C ALA A 209 -13.41 11.74 -32.37
N THR A 210 -12.22 12.04 -32.90
CA THR A 210 -12.09 12.67 -34.24
C THR A 210 -12.27 11.69 -35.41
N THR A 211 -12.04 10.38 -35.21
CA THR A 211 -12.23 9.36 -36.26
C THR A 211 -13.66 8.78 -36.31
N THR A 212 -14.41 8.84 -35.21
CA THR A 212 -15.81 8.33 -35.16
C THR A 212 -16.85 9.31 -35.71
N ALA A 213 -16.58 10.62 -35.69
CA ALA A 213 -17.50 11.61 -36.28
C ALA A 213 -17.61 11.51 -37.81
N ALA A 214 -16.65 10.86 -38.49
CA ALA A 214 -16.63 10.71 -39.95
C ALA A 214 -17.47 9.53 -40.48
N GLN A 215 -18.00 8.63 -39.64
CA GLN A 215 -18.63 7.37 -40.08
C GLN A 215 -20.17 7.31 -40.00
N GLN A 216 -20.88 8.42 -39.77
CA GLN A 216 -22.35 8.40 -39.63
C GLN A 216 -23.14 9.11 -40.74
N GLN A 217 -22.53 9.49 -41.86
CA GLN A 217 -23.25 10.07 -43.01
C GLN A 217 -23.33 9.10 -44.19
N PHE A 218 -24.55 8.83 -44.67
CA PHE A 218 -24.76 8.09 -45.92
C PHE A 218 -24.12 8.82 -47.11
N SER A 219 -23.48 8.08 -48.00
CA SER A 219 -22.94 8.61 -49.26
C SER A 219 -24.05 9.16 -50.16
N ALA A 220 -23.70 10.02 -51.12
CA ALA A 220 -24.66 10.56 -52.09
C ALA A 220 -25.41 9.45 -52.86
N GLN A 221 -24.74 8.33 -53.14
CA GLN A 221 -25.34 7.16 -53.80
C GLN A 221 -26.37 6.46 -52.90
N GLU A 222 -26.09 6.32 -51.60
CA GLU A 222 -27.01 5.72 -50.63
C GLU A 222 -28.23 6.61 -50.38
N LYS A 223 -28.02 7.93 -50.26
CA LYS A 223 -29.12 8.92 -50.17
C LYS A 223 -30.05 8.80 -51.38
N ALA A 224 -29.49 8.73 -52.59
CA ALA A 224 -30.25 8.57 -53.83
C ALA A 224 -31.01 7.24 -53.87
N ALA A 225 -30.39 6.15 -53.40
CA ALA A 225 -31.02 4.84 -53.36
C ALA A 225 -32.23 4.78 -52.41
N PHE A 226 -32.16 5.40 -51.23
CA PHE A 226 -33.31 5.50 -50.31
C PHE A 226 -34.49 6.23 -50.96
N VAL A 227 -34.23 7.37 -51.61
CA VAL A 227 -35.27 8.17 -52.30
C VAL A 227 -35.87 7.40 -53.48
N ASN A 228 -35.03 6.74 -54.29
CA ASN A 228 -35.49 5.98 -55.45
C ASN A 228 -36.38 4.80 -55.07
N LEU A 229 -36.04 4.06 -54.00
CA LEU A 229 -36.86 2.96 -53.50
C LEU A 229 -38.22 3.45 -52.99
N HIS A 230 -38.24 4.55 -52.23
CA HIS A 230 -39.50 5.15 -51.78
C HIS A 230 -40.35 5.63 -52.96
N ASN A 231 -39.76 6.30 -53.94
CA ASN A 231 -40.47 6.78 -55.12
C ASN A 231 -41.00 5.66 -56.02
N LYS A 232 -40.30 4.52 -56.08
CA LYS A 232 -40.80 3.31 -56.75
C LYS A 232 -42.05 2.74 -56.06
N ALA A 233 -42.03 2.63 -54.74
CA ALA A 233 -43.19 2.18 -53.97
C ALA A 233 -44.38 3.15 -54.09
N ARG A 234 -44.11 4.46 -54.05
CA ARG A 234 -45.12 5.53 -54.19
C ARG A 234 -45.77 5.57 -55.58
N ALA A 235 -44.99 5.32 -56.63
CA ALA A 235 -45.51 5.20 -57.99
C ALA A 235 -46.49 4.03 -58.15
N ALA A 236 -46.24 2.90 -57.48
CA ALA A 236 -47.12 1.72 -57.52
C ALA A 236 -48.52 1.97 -56.94
N VAL A 237 -48.67 2.99 -56.09
CA VAL A 237 -49.94 3.39 -55.47
C VAL A 237 -50.43 4.78 -55.93
N GLY A 238 -49.82 5.35 -56.98
CA GLY A 238 -50.27 6.59 -57.59
C GLY A 238 -50.05 7.87 -56.78
N VAL A 239 -49.12 7.90 -55.82
CA VAL A 239 -48.85 9.09 -54.99
C VAL A 239 -47.57 9.82 -55.42
N GLY A 240 -47.53 11.14 -55.23
CA GLY A 240 -46.42 12.02 -55.68
C GLY A 240 -45.05 11.65 -55.09
N LYS A 241 -43.94 12.03 -55.73
CA LYS A 241 -42.58 11.67 -55.30
C LYS A 241 -42.12 12.42 -54.04
N VAL A 242 -41.16 11.85 -53.33
CA VAL A 242 -40.39 12.46 -52.23
C VAL A 242 -38.94 12.72 -52.66
N ALA A 243 -38.26 13.61 -51.93
CA ALA A 243 -36.85 13.94 -52.10
C ALA A 243 -36.08 13.82 -50.76
N TRP A 244 -34.76 13.72 -50.83
CA TRP A 244 -33.91 13.68 -49.64
C TRP A 244 -33.93 15.03 -48.90
N SER A 245 -33.91 14.99 -47.57
CA SER A 245 -33.78 16.17 -46.71
C SER A 245 -32.70 15.91 -45.67
N ASP A 246 -31.62 16.69 -45.70
CA ASP A 246 -30.53 16.58 -44.73
C ASP A 246 -30.98 16.97 -43.31
N ALA A 247 -31.96 17.87 -43.19
CA ALA A 247 -32.55 18.23 -41.89
C ALA A 247 -33.32 17.06 -41.26
N LEU A 248 -34.12 16.33 -42.05
CA LEU A 248 -34.80 15.12 -41.57
C LEU A 248 -33.82 13.98 -41.32
N ALA A 249 -32.76 13.86 -42.12
CA ALA A 249 -31.70 12.88 -41.90
C ALA A 249 -30.93 13.13 -40.59
N ALA A 250 -30.68 14.39 -40.24
CA ALA A 250 -30.06 14.74 -38.95
C ALA A 250 -30.94 14.36 -37.77
N LYS A 251 -32.27 14.57 -37.88
CA LYS A 251 -33.24 14.12 -36.87
C LYS A 251 -33.32 12.60 -36.76
N ALA A 252 -33.27 11.89 -37.89
CA ALA A 252 -33.22 10.43 -37.91
C ALA A 252 -31.92 9.88 -37.29
N LEU A 253 -30.78 10.57 -37.49
CA LEU A 253 -29.50 10.22 -36.87
C LEU A 253 -29.52 10.42 -35.36
N GLU A 254 -30.03 11.57 -34.91
CA GLU A 254 -30.26 11.85 -33.49
C GLU A 254 -31.11 10.75 -32.85
N HIS A 255 -32.21 10.36 -33.51
CA HIS A 255 -33.05 9.27 -33.02
C HIS A 255 -32.33 7.92 -32.99
N ALA A 256 -31.63 7.56 -34.07
CA ALA A 256 -30.89 6.31 -34.17
C ALA A 256 -29.79 6.18 -33.09
N SER A 257 -29.26 7.30 -32.60
CA SER A 257 -28.25 7.34 -31.54
C SER A 257 -28.77 6.87 -30.17
N TYR A 258 -30.07 6.97 -29.91
CA TYR A 258 -30.67 6.46 -28.67
C TYR A 258 -30.74 4.92 -28.64
N CYS A 259 -30.49 4.26 -29.76
CA CYS A 259 -30.52 2.80 -29.89
C CYS A 259 -31.85 2.16 -29.42
N GLN A 260 -32.98 2.85 -29.63
CA GLN A 260 -34.31 2.40 -29.25
C GLN A 260 -35.18 2.14 -30.47
N LYS A 261 -35.79 0.95 -30.56
CA LYS A 261 -36.77 0.62 -31.61
C LYS A 261 -38.18 1.11 -31.21
N GLN A 262 -38.30 2.41 -30.97
CA GLN A 262 -39.56 3.05 -30.62
C GLN A 262 -39.78 4.25 -31.53
N HIS A 263 -41.02 4.43 -32.00
CA HIS A 263 -41.38 5.65 -32.71
C HIS A 263 -41.43 6.83 -31.75
N ILE A 264 -40.85 7.97 -32.14
CA ILE A 264 -40.95 9.19 -31.33
C ILE A 264 -42.22 9.93 -31.75
N PRO A 265 -43.06 10.37 -30.80
CA PRO A 265 -44.17 11.26 -31.10
C PRO A 265 -43.66 12.56 -31.72
N GLY A 266 -44.11 12.89 -32.93
CA GLY A 266 -43.67 14.10 -33.61
C GLY A 266 -44.44 14.36 -34.91
N PRO A 267 -44.16 15.49 -35.57
CA PRO A 267 -44.86 15.88 -36.80
C PRO A 267 -44.36 15.14 -38.06
N TYR A 268 -43.44 14.17 -37.91
CA TYR A 268 -42.80 13.45 -39.02
C TYR A 268 -43.20 11.98 -39.02
N GLY A 269 -43.32 11.39 -40.21
CA GLY A 269 -43.49 9.95 -40.36
C GLY A 269 -42.16 9.22 -40.22
N GLU A 270 -42.15 8.10 -39.49
CA GLU A 270 -40.95 7.33 -39.20
C GLU A 270 -41.07 5.89 -39.69
N ASN A 271 -39.99 5.37 -40.27
CA ASN A 271 -39.81 3.94 -40.56
C ASN A 271 -38.50 3.49 -39.91
N LEU A 272 -38.57 2.54 -38.98
CA LEU A 272 -37.41 2.08 -38.21
C LEU A 272 -36.93 0.72 -38.73
N TRP A 273 -35.62 0.62 -38.99
CA TRP A 273 -34.96 -0.64 -39.33
C TRP A 273 -33.80 -0.91 -38.38
N TRP A 274 -33.56 -2.18 -38.05
CA TRP A 274 -32.55 -2.60 -37.08
C TRP A 274 -31.93 -3.93 -37.50
N SER A 275 -30.61 -4.05 -37.40
CA SER A 275 -29.86 -5.30 -37.59
C SER A 275 -28.96 -5.61 -36.39
N TYR A 276 -28.51 -6.86 -36.28
CA TYR A 276 -27.60 -7.32 -35.22
C TYR A 276 -26.37 -7.98 -35.88
N GLY A 277 -25.16 -7.56 -35.48
CA GLY A 277 -23.87 -8.13 -35.93
C GLY A 277 -22.96 -7.13 -36.66
N ALA A 278 -21.66 -7.16 -36.34
CA ALA A 278 -20.63 -6.36 -37.01
C ALA A 278 -20.45 -6.87 -38.46
N GLY A 279 -20.93 -6.09 -39.43
CA GLY A 279 -20.83 -6.41 -40.86
C GLY A 279 -22.11 -6.20 -41.68
N THR A 280 -23.26 -5.99 -41.03
CA THR A 280 -24.48 -5.57 -41.74
C THR A 280 -24.51 -4.05 -41.84
N THR A 281 -24.06 -3.51 -42.98
CA THR A 281 -24.25 -2.08 -43.28
C THR A 281 -25.73 -1.87 -43.55
N GLY A 282 -26.39 -0.89 -42.93
CA GLY A 282 -27.82 -0.60 -43.13
C GLY A 282 -28.17 -0.07 -44.53
N LYS A 283 -27.72 -0.79 -45.56
CA LYS A 283 -27.84 -0.41 -46.96
C LYS A 283 -29.31 -0.38 -47.36
N PRO A 284 -29.72 0.55 -48.24
CA PRO A 284 -31.13 0.80 -48.57
C PRO A 284 -31.94 -0.46 -48.97
N ALA A 285 -31.31 -1.40 -49.69
CA ALA A 285 -31.95 -2.63 -50.14
C ALA A 285 -32.22 -3.64 -49.01
N GLN A 286 -31.40 -3.63 -47.95
CA GLN A 286 -31.53 -4.52 -46.79
C GLN A 286 -32.53 -3.98 -45.78
N ALA A 287 -32.62 -2.65 -45.65
CA ALA A 287 -33.62 -1.98 -44.82
C ALA A 287 -35.06 -2.29 -45.24
N MET A 288 -35.27 -2.53 -46.54
CA MET A 288 -36.59 -2.72 -47.14
C MET A 288 -37.03 -4.19 -47.25
N SER A 289 -36.20 -5.17 -46.85
CA SER A 289 -36.42 -6.60 -47.22
C SER A 289 -36.76 -7.59 -46.09
N TYR A 290 -36.77 -7.21 -44.79
CA TYR A 290 -36.89 -8.19 -43.69
C TYR A 290 -38.15 -8.02 -42.80
N TRP A 291 -39.13 -8.91 -43.01
CA TRP A 291 -40.19 -9.28 -42.06
C TRP A 291 -40.02 -10.75 -41.65
N SER A 292 -39.15 -11.10 -40.68
CA SER A 292 -39.25 -12.32 -39.83
C SER A 292 -38.01 -12.60 -38.97
N VAL A 293 -38.25 -12.69 -37.65
CA VAL A 293 -37.63 -13.53 -36.58
C VAL A 293 -36.14 -13.33 -36.18
N PRO A 294 -35.80 -13.30 -34.86
CA PRO A 294 -34.48 -12.90 -34.36
C PRO A 294 -33.61 -14.07 -33.87
N ARG A 295 -32.28 -13.90 -33.87
CA ARG A 295 -31.36 -14.61 -32.95
C ARG A 295 -30.25 -13.71 -32.40
N LYS A 296 -29.81 -14.10 -31.20
CA LYS A 296 -29.15 -13.35 -30.13
C LYS A 296 -27.67 -13.07 -30.40
N GLY A 297 -27.18 -11.92 -29.92
CA GLY A 297 -25.77 -11.57 -29.85
C GLY A 297 -25.39 -11.02 -28.46
N ALA A 298 -24.10 -11.12 -28.13
CA ALA A 298 -23.47 -10.53 -26.96
C ALA A 298 -22.29 -9.65 -27.41
N ALA A 299 -22.15 -8.45 -26.83
CA ALA A 299 -20.89 -7.71 -26.72
C ALA A 299 -21.04 -6.49 -25.78
N CYS A 300 -20.22 -6.44 -24.73
CA CYS A 300 -19.90 -5.27 -23.92
C CYS A 300 -18.40 -5.38 -23.61
N PHE A 301 -17.53 -4.69 -24.35
CA PHE A 301 -16.06 -4.87 -24.23
C PHE A 301 -15.28 -3.58 -23.93
N ALA A 302 -15.94 -2.44 -23.68
CA ALA A 302 -15.24 -1.17 -23.44
C ALA A 302 -15.02 -0.82 -21.95
N VAL A 303 -15.69 -1.50 -21.01
CA VAL A 303 -15.61 -1.19 -19.56
C VAL A 303 -14.57 -2.05 -18.82
N VAL A 304 -14.17 -3.18 -19.42
CA VAL A 304 -13.29 -4.17 -18.77
C VAL A 304 -11.81 -3.75 -18.82
N VAL A 305 -11.38 -3.03 -19.86
CA VAL A 305 -9.96 -2.63 -20.02
C VAL A 305 -9.53 -1.58 -19.00
N THR A 306 -10.39 -0.61 -18.67
CA THR A 306 -10.09 0.42 -17.66
C THR A 306 -10.00 -0.16 -16.24
N ALA A 307 -10.81 -1.19 -15.93
CA ALA A 307 -10.76 -1.90 -14.65
C ALA A 307 -9.52 -2.82 -14.55
N ILE A 308 -9.10 -3.44 -15.65
CA ILE A 308 -7.86 -4.25 -15.69
C ILE A 308 -6.61 -3.38 -15.54
N VAL A 309 -6.58 -2.17 -16.10
CA VAL A 309 -5.42 -1.25 -15.96
C VAL A 309 -5.32 -0.64 -14.56
N LEU A 310 -6.45 -0.38 -13.87
CA LEU A 310 -6.43 0.00 -12.45
C LEU A 310 -6.01 -1.16 -11.53
N MET A 311 -6.32 -2.40 -11.89
CA MET A 311 -5.85 -3.59 -11.15
C MET A 311 -4.39 -3.96 -11.44
N ALA A 312 -3.85 -3.62 -12.61
CA ALA A 312 -2.43 -3.82 -12.94
C ALA A 312 -1.51 -2.75 -12.32
N ALA A 313 -2.01 -1.54 -12.06
CA ALA A 313 -1.26 -0.50 -11.35
C ALA A 313 -1.12 -0.77 -9.83
N THR A 314 -1.93 -1.65 -9.26
CA THR A 314 -1.80 -2.12 -7.87
C THR A 314 -0.79 -3.27 -7.70
N SER A 315 -0.25 -3.83 -8.79
CA SER A 315 0.71 -4.95 -8.75
C SER A 315 2.19 -4.53 -8.74
N ALA A 316 2.48 -3.23 -8.88
CA ALA A 316 3.85 -2.71 -8.93
C ALA A 316 4.38 -2.21 -7.56
N ALA A 317 3.70 -2.56 -6.47
CA ALA A 317 4.19 -2.37 -5.11
C ALA A 317 4.49 -3.75 -4.54
N GLY A 318 5.74 -4.22 -4.61
CA GLY A 318 6.04 -5.56 -4.09
C GLY A 318 7.48 -6.06 -4.07
N GLU A 319 8.44 -5.47 -4.80
CA GLU A 319 9.85 -5.92 -4.77
C GLU A 319 10.78 -4.74 -4.46
N ASP A 320 11.76 -4.96 -3.59
CA ASP A 320 12.78 -3.96 -3.26
C ASP A 320 13.74 -3.73 -4.43
N THR A 321 14.14 -2.47 -4.66
CA THR A 321 15.12 -2.16 -5.70
C THR A 321 16.54 -2.17 -5.15
N ALA A 322 17.52 -2.39 -6.04
CA ALA A 322 18.95 -2.20 -5.74
C ALA A 322 19.25 -0.87 -5.04
N GLN A 323 18.55 0.21 -5.46
CA GLN A 323 18.74 1.53 -4.87
C GLN A 323 18.18 1.63 -3.45
N ASP A 324 17.13 0.88 -3.12
CA ASP A 324 16.57 0.87 -1.77
C ASP A 324 17.59 0.30 -0.78
N PHE A 325 18.25 -0.82 -1.12
CA PHE A 325 19.35 -1.35 -0.32
C PHE A 325 20.51 -0.33 -0.18
N VAL A 326 20.96 0.28 -1.29
CA VAL A 326 22.05 1.28 -1.25
C VAL A 326 21.69 2.47 -0.38
N ASP A 327 20.48 3.01 -0.51
CA ASP A 327 20.01 4.16 0.26
C ASP A 327 19.95 3.83 1.76
N LEU A 328 19.44 2.65 2.11
CA LEU A 328 19.35 2.17 3.50
C LEU A 328 20.74 2.02 4.13
N HIS A 329 21.67 1.39 3.43
CA HIS A 329 23.05 1.21 3.89
C HIS A 329 23.75 2.55 4.07
N ASN A 330 23.67 3.42 3.06
CA ASN A 330 24.33 4.72 3.09
C ASN A 330 23.77 5.66 4.15
N ALA A 331 22.49 5.49 4.51
CA ALA A 331 21.91 6.22 5.62
C ALA A 331 22.58 5.81 6.95
N VAL A 332 22.72 4.51 7.22
CA VAL A 332 23.42 4.01 8.43
C VAL A 332 24.89 4.44 8.44
N ARG A 333 25.59 4.30 7.32
CA ARG A 333 27.00 4.66 7.16
C ARG A 333 27.27 6.16 7.37
N ALA A 334 26.35 7.01 6.92
CA ALA A 334 26.48 8.46 7.08
C ALA A 334 26.45 8.91 8.55
N GLU A 335 25.75 8.19 9.43
CA GLU A 335 25.65 8.57 10.85
C GLU A 335 26.96 8.39 11.61
N VAL A 336 27.78 7.43 11.20
CA VAL A 336 29.10 7.15 11.76
C VAL A 336 30.24 7.76 10.95
N GLY A 337 29.92 8.47 9.86
CA GLY A 337 30.89 9.23 9.08
C GLY A 337 31.78 8.40 8.15
N VAL A 338 31.42 7.15 7.84
CA VAL A 338 32.15 6.31 6.88
C VAL A 338 31.66 6.56 5.45
N GLY A 339 32.54 6.33 4.45
CA GLY A 339 32.22 6.58 3.04
C GLY A 339 31.04 5.73 2.53
N PRO A 340 30.27 6.19 1.54
CA PRO A 340 29.12 5.44 1.03
C PRO A 340 29.53 4.20 0.23
N VAL A 341 28.63 3.22 0.16
CA VAL A 341 28.69 2.07 -0.76
C VAL A 341 27.90 2.33 -2.04
N THR A 342 28.27 1.64 -3.11
CA THR A 342 27.55 1.61 -4.40
C THR A 342 27.05 0.20 -4.70
N TRP A 343 26.03 0.08 -5.55
CA TRP A 343 25.59 -1.22 -6.06
C TRP A 343 26.62 -1.84 -7.01
N ASP A 344 26.84 -3.15 -6.92
CA ASP A 344 27.66 -3.93 -7.84
C ASP A 344 26.90 -5.18 -8.31
N ASP A 345 26.66 -5.26 -9.63
CA ASP A 345 25.86 -6.34 -10.23
C ASP A 345 26.53 -7.72 -10.12
N THR A 346 27.87 -7.77 -10.00
CA THR A 346 28.61 -9.04 -9.81
C THR A 346 28.39 -9.56 -8.39
N VAL A 347 28.41 -8.67 -7.40
CA VAL A 347 28.11 -9.01 -6.01
C VAL A 347 26.64 -9.39 -5.86
N ALA A 348 25.73 -8.68 -6.53
CA ALA A 348 24.29 -8.96 -6.50
C ALA A 348 23.97 -10.33 -7.12
N ALA A 349 24.56 -10.66 -8.27
CA ALA A 349 24.38 -11.98 -8.89
C ALA A 349 24.84 -13.13 -7.99
N TYR A 350 25.87 -12.91 -7.17
CA TYR A 350 26.29 -13.89 -6.15
C TYR A 350 25.22 -14.04 -5.05
N ALA A 351 24.73 -12.92 -4.52
CA ALA A 351 23.66 -12.90 -3.52
C ALA A 351 22.38 -13.59 -4.03
N GLU A 352 21.95 -13.31 -5.27
CA GLU A 352 20.81 -13.94 -5.93
C GLU A 352 20.99 -15.45 -6.07
N SER A 353 22.16 -15.89 -6.51
CA SER A 353 22.48 -17.31 -6.66
C SER A 353 22.47 -18.04 -5.32
N TYR A 354 22.79 -17.37 -4.22
CA TYR A 354 22.76 -17.99 -2.89
C TYR A 354 21.36 -17.96 -2.27
N ALA A 355 20.64 -16.84 -2.39
CA ALA A 355 19.25 -16.73 -1.96
C ALA A 355 18.40 -17.84 -2.57
N ALA A 356 18.52 -18.10 -3.88
CA ALA A 356 17.81 -19.19 -4.56
C ALA A 356 18.05 -20.57 -3.93
N GLN A 357 19.22 -20.83 -3.33
CA GLN A 357 19.52 -22.09 -2.65
C GLN A 357 18.84 -22.22 -1.28
N ARG A 358 18.43 -21.11 -0.67
CA ARG A 358 17.73 -21.06 0.62
C ARG A 358 16.21 -21.03 0.48
N GLN A 359 15.67 -20.91 -0.73
CA GLN A 359 14.22 -20.88 -0.97
C GLN A 359 13.45 -22.01 -0.27
N GLY A 360 14.02 -23.22 -0.23
CA GLY A 360 13.34 -24.38 0.37
C GLY A 360 13.29 -24.40 1.90
N ASP A 361 14.14 -23.64 2.61
CA ASP A 361 14.23 -23.72 4.08
C ASP A 361 14.39 -22.40 4.83
N CYS A 362 14.71 -21.29 4.15
CA CYS A 362 14.91 -19.97 4.73
C CYS A 362 15.95 -19.94 5.87
N LYS A 363 16.86 -20.92 5.95
CA LYS A 363 17.80 -20.98 7.08
C LYS A 363 18.90 -19.94 6.94
N LEU A 364 19.17 -19.24 8.05
CA LEU A 364 20.29 -18.31 8.20
C LEU A 364 21.63 -19.07 8.32
N VAL A 365 22.05 -19.69 7.22
CA VAL A 365 23.32 -20.39 7.08
C VAL A 365 24.21 -19.57 6.16
N SER A 366 25.46 -19.33 6.55
CA SER A 366 26.39 -18.55 5.72
C SER A 366 26.69 -19.25 4.40
N SER A 367 26.88 -18.47 3.33
CA SER A 367 27.29 -18.99 2.03
C SER A 367 28.75 -19.49 2.01
N SER A 368 29.57 -19.07 2.97
CA SER A 368 30.95 -19.50 3.12
C SER A 368 31.12 -20.42 4.32
N SER A 369 31.99 -21.44 4.18
CA SER A 369 32.42 -22.27 5.32
C SER A 369 33.46 -21.58 6.20
N ASN A 370 34.03 -20.46 5.74
CA ASN A 370 34.94 -19.63 6.52
C ASN A 370 34.79 -18.15 6.11
N GLU A 371 34.25 -17.34 7.01
CA GLU A 371 34.02 -15.91 6.80
C GLU A 371 35.33 -15.12 6.62
N THR A 372 36.43 -15.54 7.28
CA THR A 372 37.73 -14.84 7.18
C THR A 372 38.41 -15.00 5.82
N THR A 373 38.02 -15.99 5.03
CA THR A 373 38.55 -16.25 3.68
C THR A 373 37.48 -16.09 2.60
N ALA A 374 36.29 -15.60 2.96
CA ALA A 374 35.21 -15.42 2.03
C ALA A 374 35.56 -14.32 1.02
N THR A 375 35.17 -14.53 -0.24
CA THR A 375 35.35 -13.52 -1.30
C THR A 375 34.57 -12.23 -1.01
N TYR A 376 33.42 -12.37 -0.35
CA TYR A 376 32.53 -11.29 0.02
C TYR A 376 32.20 -11.37 1.51
N GLY A 377 31.99 -10.21 2.13
CA GLY A 377 31.29 -10.14 3.42
C GLY A 377 29.83 -10.54 3.22
N GLU A 378 29.11 -10.85 4.29
CA GLU A 378 27.74 -11.34 4.21
C GLU A 378 26.93 -10.96 5.44
N ASN A 379 25.71 -10.49 5.21
CA ASN A 379 24.67 -10.43 6.23
C ASN A 379 23.43 -11.18 5.72
N LEU A 380 22.77 -11.91 6.63
CA LEU A 380 21.57 -12.69 6.35
C LEU A 380 20.42 -12.25 7.24
N TYR A 381 19.20 -12.27 6.71
CA TYR A 381 17.99 -11.94 7.47
C TYR A 381 16.79 -12.74 6.96
N VAL A 382 15.81 -12.99 7.84
CA VAL A 382 14.53 -13.58 7.45
C VAL A 382 13.42 -12.70 7.99
N VAL A 383 12.57 -12.24 7.08
CA VAL A 383 11.31 -11.57 7.41
C VAL A 383 10.24 -12.64 7.62
N ASP A 384 9.66 -12.70 8.82
CA ASP A 384 8.63 -13.69 9.17
C ASP A 384 7.41 -13.61 8.23
N GLY A 385 6.99 -14.76 7.68
CA GLY A 385 5.86 -14.90 6.78
C GLY A 385 4.52 -14.48 7.40
N ASN A 386 4.36 -14.60 8.72
CA ASN A 386 3.19 -14.11 9.45
C ASN A 386 3.19 -12.57 9.65
N ASN A 387 4.31 -11.89 9.35
CA ASN A 387 4.49 -10.45 9.48
C ASN A 387 4.62 -9.75 8.11
N THR A 388 4.06 -10.33 7.06
CA THR A 388 3.95 -9.74 5.71
C THR A 388 2.95 -8.56 5.62
N SER A 389 2.37 -8.17 6.76
CA SER A 389 1.54 -6.96 6.89
C SER A 389 2.29 -5.74 7.46
N SER A 390 3.59 -5.88 7.73
CA SER A 390 4.45 -4.76 8.08
C SER A 390 4.54 -3.79 6.90
N SER A 391 4.29 -2.50 7.15
CA SER A 391 4.38 -1.43 6.16
C SER A 391 5.83 -1.10 5.72
N SER A 392 6.78 -1.98 6.03
CA SER A 392 8.22 -1.89 5.73
C SER A 392 8.60 -2.94 4.71
N SER A 393 9.37 -2.56 3.70
CA SER A 393 9.87 -3.53 2.72
C SER A 393 10.90 -4.50 3.35
N PRO A 394 11.08 -5.71 2.78
CA PRO A 394 12.08 -6.67 3.26
C PRO A 394 13.48 -6.11 3.43
N ALA A 395 13.95 -5.26 2.51
CA ALA A 395 15.22 -4.57 2.59
C ALA A 395 15.31 -3.68 3.83
N ALA A 396 14.26 -2.90 4.11
CA ALA A 396 14.21 -2.03 5.28
C ALA A 396 14.19 -2.83 6.59
N ALA A 397 13.50 -3.97 6.62
CA ALA A 397 13.50 -4.87 7.77
C ALA A 397 14.89 -5.49 8.00
N ALA A 398 15.55 -5.96 6.94
CA ALA A 398 16.86 -6.58 7.00
C ALA A 398 17.96 -5.59 7.42
N VAL A 399 18.12 -4.47 6.70
CA VAL A 399 19.13 -3.45 7.01
C VAL A 399 18.86 -2.84 8.39
N GLY A 400 17.59 -2.69 8.76
CA GLY A 400 17.17 -2.27 10.09
C GLY A 400 17.59 -3.22 11.20
N GLY A 401 17.32 -4.51 11.01
CA GLY A 401 17.69 -5.56 11.97
C GLY A 401 19.20 -5.64 12.17
N TRP A 402 19.98 -5.59 11.08
CA TRP A 402 21.44 -5.56 11.16
C TRP A 402 21.95 -4.28 11.82
N ALA A 403 21.37 -3.12 11.52
CA ALA A 403 21.75 -1.85 12.12
C ALA A 403 21.47 -1.80 13.63
N ALA A 404 20.43 -2.49 14.09
CA ALA A 404 20.05 -2.51 15.51
C ALA A 404 21.13 -3.13 16.42
N GLU A 405 22.03 -3.97 15.88
CA GLU A 405 23.14 -4.53 16.66
C GLU A 405 24.12 -3.46 17.18
N GLU A 406 24.06 -2.23 16.63
CA GLU A 406 24.75 -1.04 17.16
C GLU A 406 24.53 -0.87 18.67
N GLU A 407 23.35 -1.27 19.18
CA GLU A 407 23.02 -1.16 20.61
C GLU A 407 24.09 -1.78 21.51
N TRP A 408 24.69 -2.88 21.06
CA TRP A 408 25.67 -3.64 21.82
C TRP A 408 27.11 -3.32 21.44
N TYR A 409 27.33 -2.42 20.49
CA TYR A 409 28.65 -2.09 19.98
C TYR A 409 29.21 -0.84 20.66
N ASP A 410 30.40 -0.96 21.25
CA ASP A 410 31.13 0.15 21.84
C ASP A 410 32.18 0.67 20.85
N HIS A 411 31.97 1.89 20.37
CA HIS A 411 32.83 2.56 19.38
C HIS A 411 34.19 2.98 19.95
N ASP A 412 34.25 3.30 21.24
CA ASP A 412 35.49 3.79 21.86
C ASP A 412 36.45 2.63 22.09
N THR A 413 35.93 1.45 22.45
CA THR A 413 36.72 0.25 22.74
C THR A 413 36.77 -0.75 21.58
N ASN A 414 36.08 -0.49 20.47
CA ASN A 414 35.95 -1.40 19.33
C ASN A 414 35.51 -2.80 19.77
N SER A 415 34.51 -2.89 20.65
CA SER A 415 34.12 -4.15 21.28
C SER A 415 32.61 -4.38 21.25
N CYS A 416 32.20 -5.63 21.09
CA CYS A 416 30.81 -6.06 21.16
C CYS A 416 30.47 -6.58 22.56
N SER A 417 29.46 -5.99 23.20
CA SER A 417 28.91 -6.41 24.49
C SER A 417 27.51 -7.03 24.36
N ALA A 418 27.26 -7.75 23.26
CA ALA A 418 25.96 -8.34 22.99
C ALA A 418 25.61 -9.48 23.98
N PRO A 419 24.32 -9.67 24.31
CA PRO A 419 23.89 -10.82 25.12
C PRO A 419 24.24 -12.16 24.44
N ALA A 420 24.17 -13.25 25.21
CA ALA A 420 24.33 -14.59 24.64
C ALA A 420 23.33 -14.80 23.48
N ASP A 421 23.81 -15.42 22.39
CA ASP A 421 23.12 -15.63 21.10
C ASP A 421 23.03 -14.41 20.17
N TYR A 422 23.50 -13.24 20.58
CA TYR A 422 23.59 -12.04 19.74
C TYR A 422 25.04 -11.72 19.35
N ARG A 423 25.20 -10.96 18.26
CA ARG A 423 26.50 -10.49 17.77
C ARG A 423 26.38 -9.03 17.34
N CYS A 424 27.51 -8.44 16.99
CA CYS A 424 27.58 -7.10 16.38
C CYS A 424 28.10 -7.16 14.93
N GLY A 425 28.29 -8.38 14.40
CA GLY A 425 28.95 -8.62 13.12
C GLY A 425 28.17 -8.08 11.93
N ASP A 426 26.83 -8.10 12.01
CA ASP A 426 25.99 -7.64 10.93
C ASP A 426 26.03 -6.10 10.89
N TYR A 427 26.03 -5.44 12.06
CA TYR A 427 26.25 -3.99 12.16
C TYR A 427 27.65 -3.57 11.71
N THR A 428 28.71 -4.21 12.21
CA THR A 428 30.08 -3.81 11.84
C THR A 428 30.33 -3.99 10.34
N GLN A 429 29.70 -4.97 9.69
CA GLN A 429 29.77 -5.13 8.25
C GLN A 429 29.05 -3.99 7.51
N LEU A 430 27.88 -3.53 7.97
CA LEU A 430 27.17 -2.39 7.38
C LEU A 430 28.05 -1.12 7.34
N VAL A 431 28.75 -0.87 8.45
CA VAL A 431 29.54 0.36 8.63
C VAL A 431 31.02 0.20 8.31
N TRP A 432 31.45 -0.92 7.72
CA TRP A 432 32.86 -1.16 7.42
C TRP A 432 33.41 -0.16 6.40
N SER A 433 34.38 0.66 6.79
CA SER A 433 34.87 1.82 6.04
C SER A 433 35.54 1.44 4.72
N ASN A 434 36.21 0.28 4.68
CA ASN A 434 36.86 -0.25 3.47
C ASN A 434 35.89 -0.95 2.50
N THR A 435 34.65 -1.26 2.92
CA THR A 435 33.64 -1.82 2.03
C THR A 435 33.07 -0.70 1.15
N THR A 436 33.15 -0.85 -0.16
CA THR A 436 32.75 0.19 -1.13
C THR A 436 31.60 -0.26 -2.04
N ALA A 437 31.33 -1.56 -2.13
CA ALA A 437 30.32 -2.13 -2.99
C ALA A 437 29.43 -3.13 -2.24
N ILE A 438 28.15 -3.14 -2.58
CA ILE A 438 27.18 -4.12 -2.08
C ILE A 438 26.38 -4.71 -3.24
N GLY A 439 25.89 -5.94 -3.02
CA GLY A 439 24.88 -6.55 -3.85
C GLY A 439 23.98 -7.42 -2.98
N CYS A 440 22.68 -7.26 -3.12
CA CYS A 440 21.69 -7.90 -2.25
C CYS A 440 20.65 -8.67 -3.05
N ALA A 441 20.01 -9.63 -2.41
CA ALA A 441 18.92 -10.39 -3.00
C ALA A 441 17.88 -10.77 -1.94
N GLU A 442 16.65 -10.95 -2.41
CA GLU A 442 15.53 -11.47 -1.63
C GLU A 442 14.93 -12.71 -2.32
N VAL A 443 14.46 -13.66 -1.53
CA VAL A 443 13.68 -14.80 -2.03
C VAL A 443 12.53 -15.12 -1.09
N VAL A 444 11.34 -15.34 -1.66
CA VAL A 444 10.19 -15.84 -0.91
C VAL A 444 10.38 -17.34 -0.68
N CYS A 445 10.40 -17.78 0.57
CA CYS A 445 10.64 -19.17 0.91
C CYS A 445 9.37 -20.02 0.87
N ASP A 446 9.57 -21.32 0.64
CA ASP A 446 8.49 -22.30 0.61
C ASP A 446 7.87 -22.51 2.00
N GLY A 447 6.60 -22.91 2.04
CA GLY A 447 5.93 -23.32 3.28
C GLY A 447 5.63 -22.18 4.26
N ASP A 448 5.41 -20.96 3.75
CA ASP A 448 5.15 -19.75 4.53
C ASP A 448 6.29 -19.37 5.50
N ALA A 449 7.52 -19.84 5.21
CA ALA A 449 8.70 -19.61 6.04
C ALA A 449 9.21 -18.15 6.04
N GLY A 450 8.65 -17.30 5.17
CA GLY A 450 8.97 -15.87 5.11
C GLY A 450 9.75 -15.47 3.86
N ILE A 451 10.45 -14.34 3.97
CA ILE A 451 11.32 -13.79 2.91
C ILE A 451 12.75 -13.81 3.42
N PHE A 452 13.62 -14.56 2.76
CA PHE A 452 15.05 -14.58 3.03
C PHE A 452 15.73 -13.43 2.30
N VAL A 453 16.52 -12.64 3.02
CA VAL A 453 17.27 -11.51 2.50
C VAL A 453 18.76 -11.73 2.78
N ILE A 454 19.58 -11.51 1.76
CA ILE A 454 21.04 -11.54 1.85
C ILE A 454 21.61 -10.27 1.24
N CYS A 455 22.62 -9.69 1.89
CA CYS A 455 23.51 -8.71 1.27
C CYS A 455 24.94 -9.21 1.35
N ASN A 456 25.65 -9.13 0.22
CA ASN A 456 27.08 -9.37 0.14
C ASN A 456 27.85 -8.07 -0.05
N TYR A 457 29.07 -8.03 0.50
CA TYR A 457 29.86 -6.82 0.66
C TYR A 457 31.26 -6.98 0.07
N TYR A 458 31.71 -5.98 -0.69
CA TYR A 458 33.04 -5.97 -1.30
C TYR A 458 33.77 -4.62 -1.15
N PRO A 459 35.06 -4.64 -0.76
CA PRO A 459 35.78 -5.72 -0.08
C PRO A 459 35.06 -6.22 1.20
N PRO A 460 35.29 -7.47 1.63
CA PRO A 460 34.70 -8.01 2.86
C PRO A 460 35.12 -7.20 4.09
N GLY A 461 34.19 -7.00 5.02
CA GLY A 461 34.45 -6.40 6.31
C GLY A 461 34.76 -7.44 7.38
N ASN A 462 34.55 -7.06 8.65
CA ASN A 462 34.72 -7.92 9.82
C ASN A 462 36.10 -8.61 9.90
N VAL A 463 37.14 -7.90 9.47
CA VAL A 463 38.52 -8.38 9.57
C VAL A 463 38.92 -8.40 11.05
N PRO A 464 39.43 -9.53 11.58
CA PRO A 464 39.83 -9.62 12.98
C PRO A 464 40.77 -8.49 13.40
N ASP A 465 40.54 -7.96 14.61
CA ASP A 465 41.32 -6.90 15.25
C ASP A 465 41.35 -5.54 14.51
N GLN A 466 40.48 -5.35 13.50
CA GLN A 466 40.31 -4.05 12.83
C GLN A 466 39.04 -3.35 13.30
N SER A 467 39.07 -2.02 13.26
CA SER A 467 37.89 -1.19 13.50
C SER A 467 37.11 -1.01 12.19
N PRO A 468 35.77 -1.00 12.23
CA PRO A 468 34.96 -0.76 11.05
C PRO A 468 34.99 0.72 10.59
N TYR A 469 35.55 1.67 11.36
CA TYR A 469 35.52 3.11 11.04
C TYR A 469 36.80 3.63 10.38
#